data_AF-A0A7V3VXM1-F1
#
_entry.id   AF-A0A7V3VXM1-F1
#
_cell.length_a   1.000
_cell.length_b   1.000
_cell.length_c   1.000
_cell.angle_alpha   90.00
_cell.angle_beta   90.00
_cell.angle_gamma   90.00
#
_symmetry.space_group_name_H-M   'P 1'
#
loop_
_entity.id
_entity.type
_entity.pdbx_description
1 polymer ?
#
loop_
_entity_poly.entity_id
_entity_poly.type
_entity_poly.pdbx_seq_one_letter_code
_entity_poly.pdbx_strand_id
1 'polypeptide(L)'
;ALTDLVEIYEEEHVAIPDASEADVLRELMRANGLSQTRLAKAVGISQSTISAVLNGRRSLTRDQVIELSQFFHVSPAAFLSA
;
A
#
# COMPACT_ATOMS: atom_id res chain seq x y z
N ALA A 1 -30.44 -14.98 -6.46
CA ALA A 1 -29.93 -13.59 -6.52
C ALA A 1 -28.41 -13.68 -6.46
N LEU A 2 -27.73 -12.94 -7.33
CA LEU A 2 -26.28 -12.97 -7.55
C LEU A 2 -25.58 -12.30 -6.36
N THR A 3 -25.22 -13.07 -5.33
CA THR A 3 -24.38 -12.61 -4.21
C THR A 3 -22.95 -13.08 -4.46
N ASP A 4 -22.35 -12.53 -5.50
CA ASP A 4 -20.91 -12.56 -5.73
C ASP A 4 -20.21 -11.59 -4.77
N LEU A 5 -18.98 -11.94 -4.36
CA LEU A 5 -17.97 -11.10 -3.67
C LEU A 5 -17.97 -11.01 -2.14
N VAL A 6 -18.15 -12.11 -1.41
CA VAL A 6 -17.61 -12.22 -0.05
C VAL A 6 -16.97 -13.59 0.16
N GLU A 7 -16.02 -13.94 -0.71
CA GLU A 7 -15.19 -15.12 -0.49
C GLU A 7 -13.73 -14.69 -0.44
N ILE A 8 -13.08 -15.07 0.66
CA ILE A 8 -11.66 -14.95 0.98
C ILE A 8 -11.23 -13.53 1.34
N TYR A 9 -11.30 -13.14 2.60
CA TYR A 9 -10.20 -12.44 3.30
C TYR A 9 -10.31 -12.62 4.84
N GLU A 10 -10.86 -13.77 5.28
CA GLU A 10 -10.61 -14.30 6.62
C GLU A 10 -9.47 -15.30 6.49
N GLU A 11 -8.23 -14.87 6.72
CA GLU A 11 -7.16 -15.71 7.27
C GLU A 11 -5.88 -14.88 7.43
N GLU A 12 -5.55 -14.68 8.71
CA GLU A 12 -4.21 -14.53 9.28
C GLU A 12 -3.43 -13.23 9.05
N HIS A 13 -3.05 -12.61 10.18
CA HIS A 13 -2.08 -11.51 10.37
C HIS A 13 -2.59 -10.07 10.31
N VAL A 14 -3.64 -9.77 11.07
CA VAL A 14 -3.87 -8.38 11.54
C VAL A 14 -3.04 -8.16 12.81
N ALA A 15 -1.72 -8.02 12.65
CA ALA A 15 -0.89 -7.45 13.70
C ALA A 15 -1.00 -5.92 13.58
N ILE A 16 -1.83 -5.31 14.43
CA ILE A 16 -1.78 -3.87 14.71
C ILE A 16 -0.78 -3.71 15.85
N PRO A 17 0.39 -3.10 15.61
CA PRO A 17 0.71 -1.87 16.33
C PRO A 17 1.51 -0.86 15.47
N ASP A 18 1.25 0.43 15.69
CA ASP A 18 2.02 1.60 15.22
C ASP A 18 2.25 1.72 13.70
N ALA A 19 1.30 2.37 13.01
CA ALA A 19 1.36 2.88 11.63
C ALA A 19 2.25 2.07 10.67
N SER A 20 1.68 0.98 10.13
CA SER A 20 2.37 0.15 9.15
C SER A 20 2.68 0.92 7.85
N GLU A 21 3.69 0.48 7.09
CA GLU A 21 3.98 0.97 5.73
C GLU A 21 2.71 1.09 4.86
N ALA A 22 1.76 0.17 5.07
CA ALA A 22 0.46 0.14 4.41
C ALA A 22 -0.43 1.33 4.78
N ASP A 23 -0.41 1.77 6.04
CA ASP A 23 -1.21 2.90 6.53
C ASP A 23 -0.67 4.22 5.99
N VAL A 24 0.65 4.39 6.00
CA VAL A 24 1.33 5.53 5.38
C VAL A 24 0.97 5.61 3.90
N LEU A 25 1.08 4.49 3.18
CA LEU A 25 0.73 4.44 1.76
C LEU A 25 -0.75 4.76 1.52
N ARG A 26 -1.66 4.25 2.36
CA ARG A 26 -3.10 4.49 2.27
C ARG A 26 -3.44 5.95 2.48
N GLU A 27 -2.84 6.61 3.48
CA GLU A 27 -3.04 8.04 3.71
C GLU A 27 -2.45 8.89 2.60
N LEU A 28 -1.27 8.57 2.08
CA LEU A 28 -0.68 9.27 0.93
C LEU A 28 -1.57 9.15 -0.31
N MET A 29 -2.11 7.97 -0.59
CA MET A 29 -3.07 7.77 -1.68
C MET A 29 -4.34 8.59 -1.46
N ARG A 30 -4.90 8.59 -0.25
CA ARG A 30 -6.10 9.34 0.10
C ARG A 30 -5.89 10.84 -0.01
N ALA A 31 -4.79 11.36 0.53
CA ALA A 31 -4.43 12.77 0.50
C ALA A 31 -4.25 13.29 -0.95
N ASN A 32 -3.77 12.43 -1.86
CA ASN A 32 -3.59 12.75 -3.27
C ASN A 32 -4.78 12.36 -4.16
N GLY A 33 -5.86 11.78 -3.60
CA GLY A 33 -7.01 11.31 -4.38
C GLY A 33 -6.67 10.20 -5.40
N LEU A 34 -5.67 9.37 -5.10
CA LEU A 34 -5.15 8.35 -6.00
C LEU A 34 -5.76 6.97 -5.72
N SER A 35 -6.27 6.34 -6.78
CA SER A 35 -6.59 4.90 -6.77
C SER A 35 -5.32 4.05 -6.88
N GLN A 36 -5.36 2.79 -6.41
CA GLN A 36 -4.25 1.83 -6.54
C GLN A 36 -3.78 1.69 -8.00
N THR A 37 -4.71 1.65 -8.96
CA THR A 37 -4.40 1.52 -10.39
C THR A 37 -3.67 2.74 -10.94
N ARG A 38 -4.03 3.96 -10.50
CA ARG A 38 -3.35 5.18 -10.90
C ARG A 38 -1.95 5.25 -10.31
N LEU A 39 -1.82 4.92 -9.02
CA LEU A 39 -0.52 4.84 -8.37
C LEU A 39 0.37 3.82 -9.09
N ALA A 40 -0.13 2.61 -9.34
CA ALA A 40 0.59 1.55 -10.07
C ALA A 40 1.18 2.05 -11.40
N LYS A 41 0.38 2.77 -12.18
CA LYS A 41 0.82 3.34 -13.46
C LYS A 41 1.82 4.47 -13.30
N ALA A 42 1.73 5.24 -12.23
CA ALA A 42 2.57 6.41 -12.00
C ALA A 42 3.96 6.04 -11.47
N VAL A 43 4.05 5.05 -10.57
CA VAL A 43 5.33 4.57 -10.01
C VAL A 43 5.90 3.35 -10.73
N GLY A 44 5.19 2.75 -11.69
CA GLY A 44 5.66 1.56 -12.41
C GLY A 44 5.56 0.26 -11.61
N ILE A 45 4.98 0.29 -10.41
CA ILE A 45 4.74 -0.88 -9.56
C ILE A 45 3.42 -1.55 -9.97
N SER A 46 3.36 -2.89 -9.99
CA SER A 46 2.11 -3.58 -10.31
C SER A 46 1.01 -3.26 -9.27
N GLN A 47 -0.23 -3.14 -9.73
CA GLN A 47 -1.36 -2.93 -8.82
C GLN A 47 -1.53 -4.09 -7.83
N SER A 48 -1.20 -5.32 -8.24
CA SER A 48 -1.18 -6.48 -7.35
C SER A 48 -0.17 -6.33 -6.21
N THR A 49 1.00 -5.72 -6.48
CA THR A 49 2.02 -5.47 -5.45
C THR A 49 1.55 -4.39 -4.48
N ILE A 50 0.99 -3.29 -4.99
CA ILE A 50 0.40 -2.24 -4.16
C ILE A 50 -0.70 -2.81 -3.26
N SER A 51 -1.58 -3.64 -3.82
CA SER A 51 -2.62 -4.33 -3.04
C SER A 51 -2.03 -5.24 -1.97
N ALA A 52 -1.00 -6.05 -2.29
CA ALA A 52 -0.34 -6.91 -1.32
C ALA A 52 0.28 -6.12 -0.15
N VAL A 53 0.87 -4.96 -0.44
CA VAL A 53 1.42 -4.04 0.57
C VAL A 53 0.31 -3.45 1.43
N LEU A 54 -0.75 -2.91 0.81
CA LEU A 54 -1.88 -2.32 1.53
C LEU A 54 -2.64 -3.31 2.43
N ASN A 55 -2.54 -4.60 2.12
CA ASN A 55 -3.13 -5.70 2.88
C ASN A 55 -2.12 -6.36 3.84
N GLY A 56 -0.90 -5.83 3.99
CA GLY A 56 0.12 -6.37 4.90
C GLY A 56 0.70 -7.73 4.49
N ARG A 57 0.38 -8.24 3.29
CA ARG A 57 0.89 -9.52 2.77
C ARG A 57 2.35 -9.43 2.32
N ARG A 58 2.85 -8.23 2.08
CA ARG A 58 4.24 -7.93 1.70
C ARG A 58 4.66 -6.58 2.24
N SER A 59 5.93 -6.46 2.62
CA SER A 59 6.58 -5.17 2.87
C SER A 59 7.09 -4.56 1.56
N LEU A 60 7.25 -3.24 1.54
CA LEU A 60 7.87 -2.53 0.42
C LEU A 60 9.37 -2.86 0.36
N THR A 61 9.88 -3.11 -0.85
CA THR A 61 11.34 -3.19 -1.03
C THR A 61 11.96 -1.80 -0.96
N ARG A 62 13.27 -1.71 -0.68
CA ARG A 62 14.00 -0.43 -0.66
C ARG A 62 13.77 0.39 -1.93
N ASP A 63 13.79 -0.26 -3.09
CA ASP A 63 13.59 0.40 -4.39
C ASP A 63 12.18 0.97 -4.50
N GLN A 64 11.16 0.22 -4.06
CA GLN A 64 9.76 0.68 -4.06
C GLN A 64 9.54 1.84 -3.09
N VAL A 65 10.17 1.79 -1.91
CA VAL A 65 10.13 2.92 -0.97
C VAL A 65 10.73 4.16 -1.62
N ILE A 66 11.85 4.04 -2.33
CA ILE A 66 12.48 5.17 -3.04
C ILE A 66 11.55 5.72 -4.13
N GLU A 67 10.97 4.87 -4.98
CA GLU A 67 10.02 5.26 -6.03
C GLU A 67 8.78 5.97 -5.45
N LEU A 68 8.16 5.39 -4.43
CA LEU A 68 6.99 5.98 -3.76
C LEU A 68 7.35 7.30 -3.09
N SER A 69 8.51 7.39 -2.45
CA SER A 69 9.00 8.61 -1.80
C SER A 69 9.23 9.73 -2.80
N GLN A 70 9.83 9.42 -3.95
CA GLN A 70 10.01 10.39 -5.04
C GLN A 70 8.67 10.85 -5.62
N PHE A 71 7.73 9.93 -5.83
CA PHE A 71 6.42 10.25 -6.38
C PHE A 71 5.58 11.12 -5.44
N PHE A 72 5.52 10.75 -4.15
CA PHE A 72 4.78 11.49 -3.13
C PHE A 72 5.54 12.71 -2.58
N HIS A 73 6.79 12.91 -3.01
CA HIS A 73 7.68 13.96 -2.49
C HIS A 73 7.83 13.92 -0.96
N VAL A 74 7.91 12.70 -0.41
CA VAL A 74 8.10 12.45 1.03
C VAL A 74 9.46 11.82 1.29
N SER A 75 9.92 11.87 2.54
CA SER A 75 11.13 11.15 2.93
C SER A 75 10.88 9.63 2.92
N PRO A 76 11.82 8.80 2.43
CA PRO A 76 11.79 7.34 2.61
C PRO A 76 11.60 6.89 4.05
N ALA A 77 12.08 7.69 5.01
CA ALA A 77 11.87 7.44 6.43
C ALA A 77 10.40 7.51 6.85
N ALA A 78 9.52 8.13 6.05
CA ALA A 78 8.08 8.15 6.33
C ALA A 78 7.44 6.75 6.26
N PHE A 79 8.03 5.85 5.48
CA PHE A 79 7.60 4.44 5.39
C PHE A 79 8.28 3.56 6.44
N LEU A 80 9.41 3.99 7.00
CA LEU A 80 10.12 3.25 8.04
C LEU A 80 9.58 3.75 9.39
N SER A 81 8.51 3.14 9.90
CA SER A 81 8.05 3.38 11.27
C SER A 81 9.21 3.15 12.24
N ALA A 82 9.45 4.11 13.14
CA ALA A 82 10.50 4.05 14.15
C ALA A 82 10.25 2.96 15.19
#